data_AF-A0A401TGT1-F1
#
_entry.id   AF-A0A401TGT1-F1
#
_cell.length_a   1.000
_cell.length_b   1.000
_cell.length_c   1.000
_cell.angle_alpha   90.00
_cell.angle_beta   90.00
_cell.angle_gamma   90.00
#
_symmetry.space_group_name_H-M   'P 1'
#
loop_
_entity.id
_entity.type
_entity.pdbx_description
1 polymer ?
#
loop_
_entity_poly.entity_id
_entity_poly.type
_entity_poly.pdbx_seq_one_letter_code
_entity_poly.pdbx_strand_id
1 'polypeptide(L)' 'VVSQYNGTLKKIRPIPGVAIHWPGNVVPKDVPWCGFENESISCRRGRVFTVLEILAVVGSLTLLVITMSSFLIYR' A
#
# COMPACT_ATOMS: atom_id res chain seq x y z
N VAL A 1 -8.77 -21.75 26.70
CA VAL A 1 -9.77 -20.68 26.44
C VAL A 1 -9.37 -19.47 27.28
N VAL A 2 -9.36 -18.26 26.71
CA VAL A 2 -8.86 -17.02 27.37
C VAL A 2 -10.00 -16.11 27.86
N SER A 3 -11.19 -16.24 27.28
CA SER A 3 -12.36 -15.42 27.57
C SER A 3 -13.65 -16.16 27.25
N GLN A 4 -14.76 -15.75 27.86
CA GLN A 4 -16.10 -16.27 27.61
C GLN A 4 -17.01 -15.16 27.08
N TYR A 5 -17.92 -15.50 26.17
CA TYR A 5 -18.92 -14.56 25.65
C TYR A 5 -20.29 -14.83 26.28
N ASN A 6 -20.88 -13.80 26.88
CA ASN A 6 -22.26 -13.84 27.33
C ASN A 6 -23.17 -13.24 26.24
N GLY A 7 -23.96 -14.10 25.58
CA GLY A 7 -24.83 -13.70 24.46
C GLY A 7 -26.00 -12.80 24.85
N THR A 8 -26.57 -12.98 26.05
CA THR A 8 -27.67 -12.13 26.53
C THR A 8 -27.19 -10.71 26.81
N LEU A 9 -26.03 -10.57 27.45
CA LEU A 9 -25.44 -9.27 27.79
C LEU A 9 -24.59 -8.68 26.66
N LYS A 10 -24.33 -9.45 25.61
CA LYS A 10 -23.40 -9.13 24.51
C LYS A 10 -22.02 -8.68 25.01
N LYS A 11 -21.50 -9.33 26.05
CA LYS A 11 -20.22 -8.98 26.69
C LYS A 11 -19.24 -10.14 26.68
N ILE A 12 -17.99 -9.85 26.32
CA ILE A 12 -16.85 -10.75 26.48
C ILE A 12 -16.26 -10.54 27.88
N ARG A 13 -16.05 -11.62 28.63
CA ARG A 13 -15.43 -11.60 29.96
C ARG A 13 -14.13 -12.41 29.94
N PRO A 14 -12.97 -11.83 30.33
CA PRO A 14 -11.73 -12.58 30.44
C PRO A 14 -11.79 -13.58 31.59
N ILE A 15 -11.11 -14.72 31.45
CA ILE A 15 -10.99 -15.71 32.53
C ILE A 15 -9.88 -15.24 33.49
N PRO A 16 -10.12 -15.15 34.81
CA PRO A 16 -9.11 -14.74 35.77
C PRO A 16 -7.84 -15.59 35.66
N GLY A 17 -6.66 -14.95 35.65
CA GLY A 17 -5.36 -15.62 35.59
C GLY A 17 -4.94 -16.16 34.21
N VAL A 18 -5.76 -15.94 33.16
CA VAL A 18 -5.44 -16.36 31.79
C VAL A 18 -5.41 -15.13 30.87
N ALA A 19 -4.29 -14.92 30.17
CA ALA A 19 -4.12 -13.81 29.23
C ALA A 19 -3.87 -14.32 27.80
N ILE A 20 -4.15 -13.48 26.81
CA ILE A 20 -3.79 -13.74 25.42
C ILE A 20 -2.30 -13.55 25.26
N HIS A 21 -1.60 -14.58 24.77
CA HIS A 21 -0.19 -14.50 24.46
C HIS A 21 0.00 -13.92 23.07
N TRP A 22 0.38 -12.65 23.00
CA TRP A 22 0.71 -11.99 21.74
C TRP A 22 2.21 -12.12 21.46
N PRO A 23 2.61 -12.48 20.22
CA PRO A 23 4.01 -12.42 19.83
C PRO A 23 4.51 -10.97 19.97
N GLY A 24 5.67 -10.80 20.61
CA GLY A 24 6.20 -9.47 20.95
C GLY A 24 5.57 -8.83 22.20
N ASN A 25 4.75 -9.57 22.96
CA ASN A 25 4.09 -9.11 24.20
C ASN A 25 3.25 -7.83 24.03
N VAL A 26 2.80 -7.54 22.80
CA VAL A 26 2.01 -6.35 22.49
C VAL A 26 0.83 -6.75 21.60
N VAL A 27 -0.33 -6.14 21.84
CA VAL A 27 -1.48 -6.30 20.94
C VAL A 27 -1.11 -5.65 19.61
N PRO A 28 -1.16 -6.39 18.48
CA PRO A 28 -0.87 -5.81 17.18
C PRO A 28 -1.91 -4.72 16.86
N LYS A 29 -1.50 -3.73 16.07
CA LYS A 29 -2.45 -2.74 15.55
C LYS A 29 -3.37 -3.40 14.54
N ASP A 30 -4.67 -3.10 14.62
CA ASP A 30 -5.67 -3.59 13.66
C ASP A 30 -5.36 -3.13 12.23
N VAL A 31 -4.85 -1.91 12.09
CA VAL A 31 -4.41 -1.36 10.81
C VAL A 31 -2.87 -1.29 10.80
N PRO A 32 -2.21 -1.85 9.78
CA PRO A 32 -0.77 -1.74 9.62
C PRO A 32 -0.31 -0.28 9.53
N TRP A 33 0.96 0.00 9.81
CA TRP A 33 1.47 1.38 9.80
C TRP A 33 1.37 2.07 8.43
N CYS A 34 1.34 1.28 7.35
CA CYS A 34 1.17 1.76 5.98
C CYS A 34 -0.30 1.72 5.50
N GLY A 35 -1.25 1.37 6.36
CA GLY A 35 -2.56 0.94 5.93
C GLY A 35 -2.51 -0.39 5.18
N PHE A 36 -3.66 -0.86 4.74
CA PHE A 36 -3.75 -2.06 3.90
C PHE A 36 -3.35 -1.79 2.45
N GLU A 37 -3.61 -0.58 1.97
CA GLU A 37 -3.39 -0.15 0.58
C GLU A 37 -2.10 0.65 0.37
N ASN A 38 -1.25 0.76 1.39
CA ASN A 38 0.04 1.44 1.27
C ASN A 38 -0.07 2.92 0.85
N GLU A 39 -1.10 3.61 1.36
CA GLU A 39 -1.51 4.93 0.88
C GLU A 39 -0.49 6.03 1.20
N SER A 40 0.25 5.87 2.30
CA SER A 40 1.22 6.87 2.77
C SER A 40 2.45 6.94 1.86
N ILE A 41 2.85 8.16 1.55
CA ILE A 41 3.98 8.44 0.65
C ILE A 41 5.29 7.83 1.18
N SER A 42 5.47 7.79 2.50
CA SER A 42 6.62 7.16 3.17
C SER A 42 6.67 5.64 3.01
N CYS A 43 5.53 5.01 2.72
CA CYS A 43 5.41 3.56 2.59
C CYS A 43 5.40 3.05 1.14
N ARG A 44 5.12 3.91 0.16
CA ARG A 44 5.20 3.54 -1.26
C ARG A 44 6.64 3.18 -1.62
N ARG A 45 6.90 1.87 -1.68
CA ARG A 45 8.22 1.31 -1.99
C ARG A 45 8.59 1.67 -3.43
N GLY A 46 9.46 2.66 -3.58
CA GLY A 46 10.01 3.06 -4.88
C GLY A 46 9.06 3.95 -5.69
N ARG A 47 9.64 4.92 -6.40
CA ARG A 47 8.92 5.79 -7.32
C ARG A 47 8.41 4.94 -8.50
N VAL A 48 7.21 4.39 -8.38
CA VAL A 48 6.52 3.74 -9.49
C VAL A 48 5.98 4.86 -10.38
N PHE A 49 6.56 5.00 -11.58
CA PHE A 49 6.04 5.96 -12.56
C PHE A 49 4.58 5.67 -12.83
N THR A 50 3.76 6.72 -12.83
CA THR A 50 2.36 6.61 -13.22
C THR A 50 2.27 6.26 -14.71
N VAL A 51 1.18 5.61 -15.12
CA VAL A 51 0.93 5.29 -16.54
C VAL A 51 0.99 6.54 -17.41
N LEU A 52 0.52 7.68 -16.89
CA LEU A 52 0.57 8.98 -17.57
C LEU A 52 2.01 9.48 -17.76
N GLU A 53 2.87 9.35 -16.75
CA GLU A 53 4.28 9.71 -16.87
C GLU A 53 4.99 8.86 -17.93
N ILE A 54 4.71 7.55 -17.97
CA ILE A 54 5.28 6.64 -18.97
C ILE A 54 4.80 7.04 -20.37
N LEU A 55 3.50 7.30 -20.55
CA LEU A 55 2.94 7.73 -21.83
C LEU A 55 3.54 9.06 -22.31
N ALA A 56 3.75 10.01 -21.40
CA ALA A 56 4.36 11.29 -21.73
C ALA A 56 5.82 11.13 -22.20
N VAL A 57 6.60 10.28 -21.52
CA VAL A 57 7.99 10.01 -21.92
C VAL A 57 8.05 9.31 -23.27
N VAL A 58 7.25 8.26 -23.47
CA VAL A 58 7.24 7.51 -24.73
C VAL A 58 6.75 8.39 -25.89
N GLY A 59 5.67 9.15 -25.69
CA GLY A 59 5.11 10.04 -26.70
C GLY A 59 6.03 11.21 -27.07
N SER A 60 6.74 11.78 -26.10
CA SER A 60 7.72 12.84 -26.41
C SER A 60 8.91 12.31 -27.20
N LEU A 61 9.40 11.11 -26.87
CA LEU A 61 10.52 10.48 -27.58
C LEU A 61 10.15 10.12 -29.03
N THR A 62 8.94 9.60 -29.27
CA THR A 62 8.50 9.26 -30.64
C THR A 62 8.36 10.50 -31.51
N LEU A 63 7.78 11.59 -30.99
CA LEU A 63 7.68 12.86 -31.71
C LEU A 63 9.06 13.45 -32.03
N LEU A 64 10.03 13.34 -31.11
CA LEU A 64 11.39 13.80 -31.35
C LEU A 64 12.05 13.01 -32.49
N VAL A 65 11.92 11.68 -32.50
CA VAL A 65 12.47 10.85 -33.58
C VAL A 65 11.83 11.18 -34.93
N ILE A 66 10.51 11.39 -34.97
CA ILE A 66 9.80 11.77 -36.20
C ILE A 66 10.29 13.11 -36.73
N THR A 67 10.40 14.12 -35.85
CA THR A 67 10.86 15.46 -36.25
C THR A 67 12.30 15.47 -36.73
N MET A 68 13.20 14.76 -36.04
CA MET A 68 14.60 14.60 -36.47
C MET A 68 14.69 13.88 -37.83
N SER A 69 13.94 12.79 -38.00
CA SER A 69 13.96 12.04 -39.27
C SER A 69 13.41 12.89 -40.42
N SER A 70 12.34 13.63 -40.17
CA SER A 70 11.77 14.55 -41.16
C SER A 70 12.77 15.64 -41.53
N PHE A 71 13.43 16.24 -40.54
CA PHE A 71 14.48 17.23 -40.78
C PHE A 71 15.65 16.66 -41.60
N LEU A 72 16.05 15.42 -41.36
CA LEU A 72 17.14 14.77 -42.09
C LEU A 72 16.76 14.33 -43.52
N ILE A 73 15.50 14.01 -43.77
CA ILE A 73 15.01 13.58 -45.10
C ILE A 73 14.68 14.78 -45.99
N TYR A 74 14.10 15.83 -45.41
CA TYR A 74 13.69 17.04 -46.14
C TYR A 74 14.82 18.08 -46.28
N ARG A 75 15.96 17.87 -45.62
CA ARG A 75 17.20 18.65 -45.79
C ARG A 75 18.13 17.94 -46.76
#